data_AF-A0A6V8EW36-F1
#
_entry.id   AF-A0A6V8EW36-F1
#
_cell.length_a   1.000
_cell.length_b   1.000
_cell.length_c   1.000
_cell.angle_alpha   90.00
_cell.angle_beta   90.00
_cell.angle_gamma   90.00
#
_symmetry.space_group_name_H-M   'P 1'
#
loop_
_entity.id
_entity.type
_entity.pdbx_description
1 polymer ?
#
loop_
_entity_poly.entity_id
_entity_poly.type
_entity_poly.pdbx_seq_one_letter_code
_entity_poly.pdbx_strand_id
1 'polypeptide(L)'
;DPSKGVNWRHYTYIAPEYGTNANHTGYIWTIDTTDPEKPFLVSKWKLPGTSIKDGEEHPHHYIPGGYIYSPHNGDTAANGMVYWTHYHAGVWATDHGKIWDELVWKNGVADPELGFQGIEELAPTHTIGYYLPAGPEWSDNASEDMGYDMADCWASCMIPFDWGLQFDPRGFVFISEMVSGVYVVQFDEDIDPRFEYPPLWDDDL
;
A
#
# COMPACT_ATOMS: atom_id res chain seq x y z
N ASP A 1 -7.38 -10.54 -27.86
CA ASP A 1 -7.79 -9.56 -28.89
C ASP A 1 -6.87 -8.34 -28.84
N PRO A 2 -6.05 -8.11 -29.87
CA PRO A 2 -5.19 -6.93 -30.00
C PRO A 2 -5.94 -5.59 -30.04
N SER A 3 -7.23 -5.59 -30.40
CA SER A 3 -8.07 -4.38 -30.47
C SER A 3 -8.67 -3.96 -29.12
N LYS A 4 -8.74 -4.89 -28.16
CA LYS A 4 -9.20 -4.66 -26.78
C LYS A 4 -8.08 -4.75 -25.73
N GLY A 5 -6.82 -4.77 -26.16
CA GLY A 5 -5.69 -4.85 -25.24
C GLY A 5 -5.61 -6.14 -24.42
N VAL A 6 -6.30 -7.23 -24.78
CA VAL A 6 -6.43 -8.45 -23.93
C VAL A 6 -5.07 -9.12 -23.59
N ASN A 7 -3.99 -8.78 -24.30
CA ASN A 7 -2.64 -9.24 -23.96
C ASN A 7 -1.94 -8.38 -22.88
N TRP A 8 -2.55 -7.26 -22.47
CA TRP A 8 -2.10 -6.33 -21.43
C TRP A 8 -3.29 -6.05 -20.51
N ARG A 9 -3.25 -6.59 -19.29
CA ARG A 9 -4.32 -6.36 -18.32
C ARG A 9 -4.29 -4.91 -17.85
N HIS A 10 -5.45 -4.28 -17.77
CA HIS A 10 -5.61 -3.00 -17.10
C HIS A 10 -6.22 -3.25 -15.73
N TYR A 11 -5.55 -2.79 -14.69
CA TYR A 11 -6.06 -2.83 -13.33
C TYR A 11 -6.39 -1.44 -12.82
N THR A 12 -7.53 -1.34 -12.16
CA THR A 12 -7.90 -0.17 -11.36
C THR A 12 -7.86 -0.57 -9.90
N TYR A 13 -7.13 0.21 -9.11
CA TYR A 13 -7.05 0.03 -7.67
C TYR A 13 -8.06 0.94 -6.98
N ILE A 14 -8.81 0.38 -6.03
CA ILE A 14 -9.76 1.14 -5.21
C ILE A 14 -9.33 1.02 -3.76
N ALA A 15 -9.17 2.19 -3.14
CA ALA A 15 -8.63 2.36 -1.80
C ALA A 15 -9.70 3.09 -0.96
N PRO A 16 -10.68 2.37 -0.39
CA PRO A 16 -11.81 3.01 0.29
C PRO A 16 -11.41 3.57 1.66
N GLU A 17 -11.66 4.87 1.86
CA GLU A 17 -11.75 5.46 3.19
C GLU A 17 -13.14 5.19 3.77
N TYR A 18 -13.21 4.42 4.85
CA TYR A 18 -14.46 4.19 5.55
C TYR A 18 -14.64 5.30 6.60
N GLY A 19 -15.83 5.91 6.71
CA GLY A 19 -16.06 6.97 7.71
C GLY A 19 -16.25 6.50 9.16
N THR A 20 -16.10 5.20 9.46
CA THR A 20 -16.35 4.62 10.79
C THR A 20 -15.29 3.60 11.23
N ASN A 21 -14.72 3.83 12.42
CA ASN A 21 -13.47 3.22 12.91
C ASN A 21 -13.51 1.70 13.21
N ALA A 22 -14.64 1.03 13.01
CA ALA A 22 -14.80 -0.36 13.50
C ALA A 22 -13.99 -1.39 12.68
N ASN A 23 -13.73 -1.10 11.40
CA ASN A 23 -13.15 -2.05 10.42
C ASN A 23 -12.05 -1.45 9.53
N HIS A 24 -11.41 -0.33 9.93
CA HIS A 24 -10.38 0.35 9.10
C HIS A 24 -9.12 -0.48 8.99
N THR A 25 -9.00 -1.26 7.92
CA THR A 25 -7.87 -2.18 7.70
C THR A 25 -7.04 -1.82 6.46
N GLY A 26 -7.12 -0.57 6.00
CA GLY A 26 -6.32 -0.08 4.88
C GLY A 26 -6.50 -0.89 3.59
N TYR A 27 -7.74 -1.26 3.28
CA TYR A 27 -8.03 -2.14 2.14
C TYR A 27 -7.60 -1.53 0.80
N ILE A 28 -7.05 -2.37 -0.06
CA ILE A 28 -6.85 -2.07 -1.48
C ILE A 28 -7.55 -3.16 -2.29
N TRP A 29 -8.45 -2.78 -3.18
CA TRP A 29 -9.15 -3.69 -4.07
C TRP A 29 -8.58 -3.54 -5.47
N THR A 30 -8.19 -4.65 -6.09
CA THR A 30 -7.73 -4.65 -7.48
C THR A 30 -8.85 -5.15 -8.37
N ILE A 31 -9.23 -4.32 -9.34
CA ILE A 31 -10.31 -4.60 -10.30
C ILE A 31 -9.69 -4.71 -11.69
N ASP A 32 -9.97 -5.81 -12.39
CA ASP A 32 -9.71 -5.91 -13.83
C ASP A 32 -10.69 -4.99 -14.55
N THR A 33 -10.14 -3.98 -15.20
CA THR A 33 -10.86 -2.98 -16.01
C THR A 33 -10.37 -2.99 -17.46
N THR A 34 -9.76 -4.10 -17.89
CA THR A 34 -9.30 -4.31 -19.28
C THR A 34 -10.43 -4.11 -20.27
N ASP A 35 -11.61 -4.67 -19.96
CA ASP A 35 -12.87 -4.25 -20.59
C ASP A 35 -13.62 -3.32 -19.62
N PRO A 36 -13.62 -2.00 -19.85
CA PRO A 36 -14.25 -1.05 -18.94
C PRO A 36 -15.78 -1.20 -18.88
N GLU A 37 -16.41 -1.92 -19.81
CA GLU A 37 -17.85 -2.23 -19.75
C GLU A 37 -18.16 -3.41 -18.81
N LYS A 38 -17.15 -4.20 -18.45
CA LYS A 38 -17.28 -5.40 -17.60
C LYS A 38 -16.20 -5.48 -16.52
N PRO A 39 -16.10 -4.48 -15.63
CA PRO A 39 -15.11 -4.52 -14.57
C PRO A 39 -15.41 -5.64 -13.57
N PHE A 40 -14.38 -6.32 -13.06
CA PHE A 40 -14.57 -7.32 -12.00
C PHE A 40 -13.39 -7.39 -11.03
N LEU A 41 -13.70 -7.72 -9.77
CA LEU A 41 -12.72 -7.85 -8.71
C LEU A 41 -11.81 -9.06 -8.94
N VAL A 42 -10.49 -8.86 -8.85
CA VAL A 42 -9.48 -9.92 -9.05
C VAL A 42 -8.55 -10.11 -7.86
N SER A 43 -8.37 -9.09 -7.02
CA SER A 43 -7.59 -9.23 -5.79
C SER A 43 -8.10 -8.28 -4.70
N LYS A 44 -7.79 -8.62 -3.45
CA LYS A 44 -8.00 -7.80 -2.26
C LYS A 44 -6.76 -7.88 -1.39
N TRP A 45 -6.20 -6.73 -1.10
CA TRP A 45 -5.17 -6.55 -0.10
C TRP A 45 -5.72 -5.81 1.11
N LYS A 46 -5.11 -6.05 2.26
CA LYS A 46 -5.38 -5.38 3.52
C LYS A 46 -4.07 -5.24 4.29
N LEU A 47 -3.99 -4.28 5.19
CA LEU A 47 -2.83 -4.11 6.05
C LEU A 47 -2.49 -5.44 6.75
N PRO A 48 -1.24 -5.92 6.62
CA PRO A 48 -0.82 -7.17 7.22
C PRO A 48 -0.60 -7.02 8.73
N GLY A 49 -0.57 -8.15 9.43
CA GLY A 49 -0.33 -8.23 10.88
C GLY A 49 -1.59 -8.50 11.70
N THR A 50 -1.38 -9.01 12.92
CA THR A 50 -2.41 -9.16 13.96
C THR A 50 -2.26 -8.06 15.01
N SER A 51 -3.30 -7.83 15.79
CA SER A 51 -3.29 -6.83 16.86
C SER A 51 -4.17 -7.27 18.02
N ILE A 52 -4.21 -6.50 19.11
CA ILE A 52 -5.10 -6.78 20.24
C ILE A 52 -6.26 -5.78 20.23
N LYS A 53 -7.48 -6.29 20.19
CA LYS A 53 -8.73 -5.51 20.30
C LYS A 53 -9.51 -5.98 21.51
N ASP A 54 -9.78 -5.06 22.43
CA ASP A 54 -10.56 -5.34 23.65
C ASP A 54 -10.02 -6.54 24.47
N GLY A 55 -8.70 -6.74 24.43
CA GLY A 55 -8.01 -7.84 25.13
C GLY A 55 -7.96 -9.16 24.37
N GLU A 56 -8.54 -9.23 23.16
CA GLU A 56 -8.52 -10.42 22.30
C GLU A 56 -7.65 -10.20 21.07
N GLU A 57 -7.08 -11.28 20.53
CA GLU A 57 -6.34 -11.23 19.28
C GLU A 57 -7.30 -10.93 18.11
N HIS A 58 -7.04 -9.81 17.46
CA HIS A 58 -7.72 -9.39 16.24
C HIS A 58 -6.89 -9.84 15.04
N PRO A 59 -7.50 -10.53 14.06
CA PRO A 59 -6.77 -11.17 12.96
C PRO A 59 -6.12 -10.18 12.00
N HIS A 60 -6.36 -8.87 12.17
CA HIS A 60 -5.86 -7.80 11.33
C HIS A 60 -5.33 -6.66 12.19
N HIS A 61 -4.58 -5.74 11.58
CA HIS A 61 -4.15 -4.51 12.23
C HIS A 61 -5.38 -3.73 12.75
N TYR A 62 -5.39 -3.46 14.05
CA TYR A 62 -6.39 -2.67 14.76
C TYR A 62 -5.65 -1.81 15.78
N ILE A 63 -5.97 -0.52 15.82
CA ILE A 63 -5.43 0.40 16.80
C ILE A 63 -6.60 1.05 17.56
N PRO A 64 -6.64 0.91 18.89
CA PRO A 64 -7.64 1.56 19.74
C PRO A 64 -7.60 3.09 19.62
N GLY A 65 -8.72 3.77 19.87
CA GLY A 65 -8.75 5.23 20.00
C GLY A 65 -9.40 5.98 18.83
N GLY A 66 -9.82 5.27 17.78
CA GLY A 66 -10.62 5.86 16.69
C GLY A 66 -9.82 6.47 15.56
N TYR A 67 -8.58 6.03 15.38
CA TYR A 67 -7.71 6.39 14.26
C TYR A 67 -8.15 5.72 12.96
N ILE A 68 -7.85 6.38 11.84
CA ILE A 68 -8.20 5.94 10.49
C ILE A 68 -6.98 5.36 9.80
N TYR A 69 -7.06 4.11 9.36
CA TYR A 69 -6.05 3.47 8.51
C TYR A 69 -6.56 3.44 7.08
N SER A 70 -6.50 4.60 6.41
CA SER A 70 -6.92 4.74 5.02
C SER A 70 -5.70 4.91 4.13
N PRO A 71 -5.60 4.17 3.02
CA PRO A 71 -4.71 4.54 1.93
C PRO A 71 -5.12 5.92 1.42
N HIS A 72 -4.18 6.87 1.38
CA HIS A 72 -4.46 8.24 0.98
C HIS A 72 -3.86 8.57 -0.39
N ASN A 73 -2.72 7.96 -0.71
CA ASN A 73 -2.11 8.10 -2.01
C ASN A 73 -1.41 6.81 -2.42
N GLY A 74 -1.16 6.67 -3.71
CA GLY A 74 -0.41 5.56 -4.24
C GLY A 74 0.02 5.78 -5.67
N ASP A 75 1.10 5.11 -6.05
CA ASP A 75 1.69 5.23 -7.37
C ASP A 75 2.24 3.87 -7.83
N THR A 76 2.32 3.68 -9.14
CA THR A 76 2.67 2.41 -9.77
C THR A 76 4.07 2.45 -10.36
N ALA A 77 4.90 1.45 -10.07
CA ALA A 77 6.11 1.20 -10.84
C ALA A 77 5.81 0.45 -12.15
N ALA A 78 6.81 0.39 -13.02
CA ALA A 78 6.70 -0.25 -14.34
C ALA A 78 6.64 -1.79 -14.30
N ASN A 79 6.93 -2.41 -13.15
CA ASN A 79 7.11 -3.86 -12.96
C ASN A 79 5.90 -4.54 -12.29
N GLY A 80 4.78 -3.84 -12.12
CA GLY A 80 3.60 -4.35 -11.43
C GLY A 80 3.64 -4.13 -9.91
N MET A 81 4.70 -3.52 -9.38
CA MET A 81 4.72 -3.03 -8.02
C MET A 81 3.89 -1.75 -7.89
N VAL A 82 3.24 -1.60 -6.74
CA VAL A 82 2.46 -0.43 -6.39
C VAL A 82 2.81 -0.02 -4.97
N TYR A 83 2.97 1.28 -4.75
CA TYR A 83 3.28 1.83 -3.44
C TYR A 83 2.08 2.60 -2.92
N TRP A 84 1.83 2.49 -1.63
CA TRP A 84 0.69 3.09 -0.97
C TRP A 84 1.14 3.79 0.30
N THR A 85 0.66 5.01 0.53
CA THR A 85 0.72 5.64 1.84
C THR A 85 -0.56 5.41 2.58
N HIS A 86 -0.45 5.00 3.84
CA HIS A 86 -1.58 4.87 4.75
C HIS A 86 -1.43 5.85 5.89
N TYR A 87 -2.55 6.45 6.28
CA TYR A 87 -2.65 7.11 7.57
C TYR A 87 -2.29 6.12 8.68
N HIS A 88 -1.39 6.54 9.56
CA HIS A 88 -0.98 5.84 10.77
C HIS A 88 -0.37 4.44 10.56
N ALA A 89 -0.21 3.99 9.31
CA ALA A 89 0.32 2.68 8.97
C ALA A 89 1.46 2.74 7.96
N GLY A 90 2.05 3.91 7.71
CA GLY A 90 3.29 4.04 6.95
C GLY A 90 3.09 3.79 5.45
N VAL A 91 4.18 3.38 4.81
CA VAL A 91 4.25 3.16 3.36
C VAL A 91 4.45 1.69 3.05
N TRP A 92 3.64 1.17 2.14
CA TRP A 92 3.66 -0.24 1.74
C TRP A 92 3.99 -0.36 0.27
N ALA A 93 4.86 -1.32 -0.07
CA ALA A 93 5.06 -1.77 -1.43
C ALA A 93 4.37 -3.12 -1.62
N THR A 94 3.56 -3.25 -2.67
CA THR A 94 2.82 -4.46 -3.00
C THR A 94 3.05 -4.90 -4.45
N ASP A 95 3.17 -6.20 -4.69
CA ASP A 95 3.25 -6.79 -6.04
C ASP A 95 1.86 -7.19 -6.54
N HIS A 96 1.44 -6.57 -7.64
CA HIS A 96 0.20 -6.84 -8.36
C HIS A 96 0.44 -7.54 -9.72
N GLY A 97 1.69 -7.79 -10.09
CA GLY A 97 2.08 -8.34 -11.40
C GLY A 97 1.64 -9.78 -11.64
N LYS A 98 1.40 -10.55 -10.57
CA LYS A 98 1.03 -11.98 -10.62
C LYS A 98 -0.46 -12.26 -10.51
N ILE A 99 -1.29 -11.22 -10.37
CA ILE A 99 -2.72 -11.37 -10.08
C ILE A 99 -3.42 -12.25 -11.11
N TRP A 100 -3.15 -12.06 -12.40
CA TRP A 100 -3.82 -12.85 -13.43
C TRP A 100 -3.47 -14.34 -13.36
N ASP A 101 -2.22 -14.65 -13.06
CA ASP A 101 -1.69 -16.01 -13.05
C ASP A 101 -2.08 -16.78 -11.78
N GLU A 102 -2.27 -16.06 -10.67
CA GLU A 102 -2.62 -16.64 -9.36
C GLU A 102 -4.13 -16.68 -9.10
N LEU A 103 -4.95 -16.16 -10.02
CA LEU A 103 -6.41 -16.30 -9.98
C LEU A 103 -6.82 -17.76 -10.17
N VAL A 104 -7.65 -18.28 -9.26
CA VAL A 104 -8.23 -19.62 -9.41
C VAL A 104 -9.61 -19.50 -10.04
N TRP A 105 -9.74 -20.02 -11.26
CA TRP A 105 -11.00 -20.06 -12.00
C TRP A 105 -11.78 -21.34 -11.70
N LYS A 106 -13.12 -21.25 -11.66
CA LYS A 106 -14.02 -22.37 -11.32
C LYS A 106 -13.82 -23.65 -12.14
N ASN A 107 -13.40 -23.49 -13.39
CA ASN A 107 -13.19 -24.61 -14.31
C ASN A 107 -11.70 -24.84 -14.63
N GLY A 108 -10.79 -24.23 -13.86
CA GLY A 108 -9.34 -24.26 -14.12
C GLY A 108 -8.90 -23.54 -15.39
N VAL A 109 -9.83 -22.83 -16.06
CA VAL A 109 -9.59 -22.09 -17.29
C VAL A 109 -10.09 -20.67 -17.11
N ALA A 110 -9.29 -19.70 -17.54
CA ALA A 110 -9.65 -18.29 -17.49
C ALA A 110 -10.91 -17.98 -18.30
N ASP A 111 -11.91 -17.38 -17.67
CA ASP A 111 -13.17 -17.01 -18.29
C ASP A 111 -13.61 -15.59 -17.88
N PRO A 112 -12.92 -14.55 -18.39
CA PRO A 112 -13.20 -13.16 -18.03
C PRO A 112 -14.61 -12.69 -18.44
N GLU A 113 -15.29 -13.40 -19.34
CA GLU A 113 -16.66 -13.06 -19.74
C GLU A 113 -17.68 -13.28 -18.63
N LEU A 114 -17.41 -14.21 -17.71
CA LEU A 114 -18.18 -14.42 -16.48
C LEU A 114 -17.84 -13.41 -15.37
N GLY A 115 -16.78 -12.62 -15.57
CA GLY A 115 -16.24 -11.69 -14.56
C GLY A 115 -15.99 -12.38 -13.21
N PHE A 116 -16.34 -11.69 -12.12
CA PHE A 116 -16.17 -12.20 -10.75
C PHE A 116 -16.87 -13.54 -10.51
N GLN A 117 -17.96 -13.85 -11.23
CA GLN A 117 -18.69 -15.10 -11.05
C GLN A 117 -17.91 -16.34 -11.56
N GLY A 118 -16.94 -16.14 -12.46
CA GLY A 118 -16.05 -17.18 -12.97
C GLY A 118 -14.87 -17.52 -12.04
N ILE A 119 -14.64 -16.71 -11.01
CA ILE A 119 -13.54 -16.85 -10.07
C ILE A 119 -13.99 -17.73 -8.88
N GLU A 120 -13.17 -18.71 -8.53
CA GLU A 120 -13.30 -19.55 -7.34
C GLU A 120 -12.52 -18.94 -6.17
N GLU A 121 -11.29 -18.47 -6.42
CA GLU A 121 -10.43 -17.81 -5.43
C GLU A 121 -9.77 -16.56 -6.04
N LEU A 122 -9.84 -15.43 -5.31
CA LEU A 122 -9.14 -14.20 -5.69
C LEU A 122 -7.63 -14.39 -5.58
N ALA A 123 -6.87 -13.77 -6.47
CA ALA A 123 -5.42 -13.78 -6.37
C ALA A 123 -4.96 -13.01 -5.12
N PRO A 124 -3.91 -13.47 -4.43
CA PRO A 124 -3.28 -12.67 -3.38
C PRO A 124 -2.58 -11.45 -4.00
N THR A 125 -2.53 -10.36 -3.24
CA THR A 125 -1.58 -9.28 -3.48
C THR A 125 -0.45 -9.47 -2.47
N HIS A 126 0.79 -9.51 -2.94
CA HIS A 126 1.93 -9.78 -2.06
C HIS A 126 2.49 -8.49 -1.49
N THR A 127 2.65 -8.42 -0.17
CA THR A 127 3.44 -7.34 0.45
C THR A 127 4.91 -7.65 0.23
N ILE A 128 5.63 -6.71 -0.38
CA ILE A 128 7.05 -6.87 -0.71
C ILE A 128 7.94 -5.88 0.04
N GLY A 129 7.38 -4.76 0.52
CA GLY A 129 8.14 -3.78 1.28
C GLY A 129 7.26 -2.99 2.25
N TYR A 130 7.90 -2.42 3.27
CA TYR A 130 7.28 -1.56 4.27
C TYR A 130 8.30 -0.52 4.73
N TYR A 131 7.87 0.73 4.85
CA TYR A 131 8.65 1.81 5.41
C TYR A 131 7.81 2.62 6.39
N LEU A 132 8.42 3.01 7.50
CA LEU A 132 7.80 3.77 8.57
C LEU A 132 8.59 5.06 8.79
N PRO A 133 8.05 6.23 8.40
CA PRO A 133 8.60 7.52 8.80
C PRO A 133 8.75 7.60 10.32
N ALA A 134 9.98 7.79 10.79
CA ALA A 134 10.31 7.78 12.23
C ALA A 134 10.76 9.16 12.75
N GLY A 135 10.82 10.17 11.90
CA GLY A 135 11.42 11.46 12.20
C GLY A 135 12.86 11.60 11.66
N PRO A 136 13.46 12.79 11.82
CA PRO A 136 14.81 13.06 11.36
C PRO A 136 15.86 12.31 12.18
N GLU A 137 16.84 11.72 11.52
CA GLU A 137 17.90 10.90 12.17
C GLU A 137 18.79 11.67 13.14
N TRP A 138 18.86 12.99 13.00
CA TRP A 138 19.66 13.85 13.88
C TRP A 138 18.96 14.18 15.21
N SER A 139 17.70 13.76 15.40
CA SER A 139 16.95 13.99 16.64
C SER A 139 16.98 12.74 17.52
N ASP A 140 17.41 12.92 18.76
CA ASP A 140 17.39 11.86 19.79
C ASP A 140 15.95 11.56 20.27
N ASN A 141 15.04 12.53 20.16
CA ASN A 141 13.64 12.40 20.56
C ASN A 141 12.73 13.16 19.60
N ALA A 142 12.61 12.67 18.38
CA ALA A 142 11.86 13.33 17.31
C ALA A 142 10.40 13.61 17.69
N SER A 143 9.78 12.76 18.53
CA SER A 143 8.41 12.97 18.96
C SER A 143 8.22 14.20 19.83
N GLU A 144 9.16 14.47 20.74
CA GLU A 144 9.15 15.66 21.58
C GLU A 144 9.59 16.90 20.78
N ASP A 145 10.70 16.79 20.03
CA ASP A 145 11.28 17.89 19.27
C ASP A 145 10.32 18.44 18.22
N MET A 146 9.55 17.55 17.58
CA MET A 146 8.59 17.90 16.53
C MET A 146 7.16 18.01 17.04
N GLY A 147 6.91 17.68 18.31
CA GLY A 147 5.60 17.82 18.95
C GLY A 147 4.51 16.97 18.32
N TYR A 148 4.77 15.69 18.04
CA TYR A 148 3.79 14.78 17.42
C TYR A 148 2.46 14.76 18.19
N ASP A 149 2.52 14.78 19.53
CA ASP A 149 1.33 14.78 20.40
C ASP A 149 0.54 16.11 20.39
N MET A 150 1.14 17.18 19.88
CA MET A 150 0.52 18.51 19.76
C MET A 150 -0.10 18.75 18.38
N ALA A 151 0.15 17.83 17.46
CA ALA A 151 -0.31 17.93 16.09
C ALA A 151 -1.82 17.60 16.04
N ASP A 152 -2.56 18.21 15.12
CA ASP A 152 -4.04 18.13 15.13
C ASP A 152 -4.50 16.66 15.02
N CYS A 153 -5.51 16.23 15.79
CA CYS A 153 -5.90 14.82 15.80
C CYS A 153 -6.59 14.32 14.53
N TRP A 154 -6.98 15.23 13.64
CA TRP A 154 -7.38 14.87 12.28
C TRP A 154 -6.17 14.79 11.33
N ALA A 155 -5.04 15.44 11.64
CA ALA A 155 -3.89 15.54 10.75
C ALA A 155 -2.61 14.81 11.21
N SER A 156 -2.44 14.44 12.48
CA SER A 156 -1.12 14.01 13.00
C SER A 156 -0.98 13.59 14.48
N CYS A 157 -2.03 13.44 15.30
CA CYS A 157 -1.91 12.96 16.70
C CYS A 157 -1.19 11.60 16.88
N MET A 158 -0.87 10.89 15.80
CA MET A 158 0.06 9.77 15.78
C MET A 158 0.77 9.73 14.43
N ILE A 159 2.09 9.81 14.42
CA ILE A 159 2.86 9.54 13.20
C ILE A 159 2.95 8.02 12.96
N PRO A 160 3.04 7.57 11.70
CA PRO A 160 3.15 8.38 10.48
C PRO A 160 1.78 8.91 10.02
N PHE A 161 1.72 10.15 9.54
CA PHE A 161 0.59 10.63 8.75
C PHE A 161 1.05 10.91 7.32
N ASP A 162 1.07 9.85 6.51
CA ASP A 162 1.59 9.94 5.16
C ASP A 162 0.51 10.42 4.17
N TRP A 163 0.63 11.69 3.76
CA TRP A 163 -0.34 12.36 2.90
C TRP A 163 -0.11 12.08 1.42
N GLY A 164 1.16 12.08 1.00
CA GLY A 164 1.55 12.06 -0.40
C GLY A 164 2.55 10.96 -0.68
N LEU A 165 2.42 10.35 -1.86
CA LEU A 165 3.38 9.42 -2.41
C LEU A 165 3.57 9.68 -3.89
N GLN A 166 4.81 9.55 -4.37
CA GLN A 166 5.10 9.48 -5.79
C GLN A 166 6.27 8.53 -6.04
N PHE A 167 6.13 7.68 -7.05
CA PHE A 167 7.22 6.86 -7.57
C PHE A 167 7.99 7.62 -8.66
N ASP A 168 9.31 7.61 -8.55
CA ASP A 168 10.22 8.10 -9.56
C ASP A 168 10.80 6.89 -10.33
N PRO A 169 10.75 6.89 -11.68
CA PRO A 169 11.29 5.80 -12.50
C PRO A 169 12.77 5.49 -12.32
N ARG A 170 13.53 6.29 -11.56
CA ARG A 170 14.90 6.00 -11.12
C ARG A 170 14.97 5.07 -9.89
N GLY A 171 13.82 4.63 -9.37
CA GLY A 171 13.72 3.73 -8.22
C GLY A 171 13.50 4.40 -6.88
N PHE A 172 13.07 5.67 -6.86
CA PHE A 172 12.81 6.40 -5.61
C PHE A 172 11.32 6.49 -5.32
N VAL A 173 10.96 6.39 -4.06
CA VAL A 173 9.63 6.70 -3.56
C VAL A 173 9.73 7.95 -2.70
N PHE A 174 9.06 9.01 -3.13
CA PHE A 174 8.93 10.25 -2.38
C PHE A 174 7.70 10.16 -1.51
N ILE A 175 7.87 10.36 -0.21
CA ILE A 175 6.82 10.22 0.80
C ILE A 175 6.70 11.56 1.52
N SER A 176 5.49 12.12 1.56
CA SER A 176 5.19 13.33 2.31
C SER A 176 4.47 12.95 3.60
N GLU A 177 5.16 13.04 4.73
CA GLU A 177 4.59 12.90 6.06
C GLU A 177 4.29 14.30 6.63
N MET A 178 3.11 14.46 7.26
CA MET A 178 2.59 15.77 7.62
C MET A 178 3.42 16.54 8.65
N VAL A 179 4.16 15.86 9.53
CA VAL A 179 4.85 16.50 10.66
C VAL A 179 6.36 16.51 10.47
N SER A 180 6.91 15.35 10.16
CA SER A 180 8.34 15.03 10.08
C SER A 180 8.96 15.35 8.73
N GLY A 181 8.15 15.59 7.69
CA GLY A 181 8.58 16.15 6.42
C GLY A 181 8.59 15.16 5.26
N VAL A 182 9.52 15.35 4.33
CA VAL A 182 9.61 14.55 3.10
C VAL A 182 10.72 13.52 3.21
N TYR A 183 10.37 12.28 2.96
CA TYR A 183 11.28 11.15 2.91
C TYR A 183 11.50 10.72 1.47
N VAL A 184 12.73 10.31 1.17
CA VAL A 184 13.09 9.69 -0.10
C VAL A 184 13.65 8.33 0.24
N VAL A 185 12.95 7.29 -0.19
CA VAL A 185 13.35 5.90 0.05
C VAL A 185 13.57 5.19 -1.27
N GLN A 186 14.40 4.16 -1.24
CA GLN A 186 14.66 3.28 -2.37
C GLN A 186 14.37 1.86 -1.91
N PHE A 187 13.59 1.13 -2.71
CA PHE A 187 13.32 -0.28 -2.47
C PHE A 187 14.39 -1.11 -3.19
N ASP A 188 14.90 -2.17 -2.55
CA ASP A 188 16.06 -2.92 -3.04
C ASP A 188 15.86 -3.45 -4.46
N GLU A 189 14.64 -3.91 -4.76
CA GLU A 189 14.24 -4.44 -6.06
C GLU A 189 14.12 -3.38 -7.16
N ASP A 190 14.05 -2.09 -6.81
CA ASP A 190 13.95 -0.96 -7.75
C ASP A 190 15.25 -0.16 -7.84
N ILE A 191 16.34 -0.63 -7.22
CA ILE A 191 17.65 0.03 -7.32
C ILE A 191 18.09 0.12 -8.78
N ASP A 192 18.23 1.35 -9.26
CA ASP A 192 18.96 1.63 -10.49
C ASP A 192 20.43 1.92 -10.14
N PRO A 193 21.40 1.10 -10.56
CA PRO A 193 22.81 1.29 -10.25
C PRO A 193 23.40 2.59 -10.82
N ARG A 194 22.65 3.29 -11.70
CA ARG A 194 23.01 4.64 -12.20
C ARG A 194 22.64 5.75 -11.21
N PHE A 195 21.79 5.47 -10.24
CA PHE A 195 21.20 6.41 -9.30
C PHE A 195 21.11 5.82 -7.88
N GLU A 196 22.22 5.26 -7.38
CA GLU A 196 22.24 4.70 -6.01
C GLU A 196 22.09 5.83 -4.97
N TYR A 197 21.13 5.65 -4.05
CA TYR A 197 21.12 6.40 -2.80
C TYR A 197 21.93 5.62 -1.77
N PRO A 198 22.96 6.22 -1.14
CA PRO A 198 23.75 5.51 -0.15
C PRO A 198 22.84 5.08 1.01
N PRO A 199 23.01 3.86 1.57
CA PRO A 199 22.24 3.43 2.71
C PRO A 199 22.46 4.40 3.88
N LEU A 200 21.39 4.65 4.64
CA LEU A 200 21.45 5.52 5.83
C LEU A 200 22.21 4.85 6.98
N TRP A 201 22.27 3.52 6.99
CA TRP A 201 22.94 2.70 7.99
C TRP A 201 23.99 1.82 7.31
N ASP A 202 25.25 1.98 7.71
CA ASP A 202 26.28 0.96 7.42
C ASP A 202 26.05 -0.23 8.38
N ASP A 203 26.20 -1.45 7.88
CA ASP A 203 26.04 -2.74 8.62
C ASP A 203 27.04 -2.94 9.79
N ASP A 204 27.67 -1.89 10.30
CA ASP A 204 28.60 -1.93 11.44
C ASP A 204 27.86 -1.89 12.81
N LEU A 205 26.89 -2.79 13.01
CA LEU A 205 26.28 -3.09 14.33
C LEU A 205 26.73 -4.46 14.87
#